data_AF-A0A2M7KMX4-F1
#
_entry.id   AF-A0A2M7KMX4-F1
#
_cell.length_a   1.000
_cell.length_b   1.000
_cell.length_c   1.000
_cell.angle_alpha   90.00
_cell.angle_beta   90.00
_cell.angle_gamma   90.00
#
_symmetry.space_group_name_H-M   'P 1'
#
loop_
_entity.id
_entity.type
_entity.pdbx_description
1 polymer ?
#
loop_
_entity_poly.entity_id
_entity_poly.type
_entity_poly.pdbx_seq_one_letter_code
_entity_poly.pdbx_strand_id
1 'polypeptide(L)'
;NPCRFDFGEVCLGPLARAGCKAICPSFGTKCEGCRGMVDEPATQAHRGVLEKYGLSVDDMMREYRLFGGWFWGGDLGVPDLPERATSK
;
A
#
# COMPACT_ATOMS: atom_id res chain seq x y z
N ASN A 1 14.13 -2.15 -11.22
CA ASN A 1 12.84 -1.54 -11.60
C ASN A 1 12.81 -0.14 -11.01
N PRO A 2 12.36 0.90 -11.72
CA PRO A 2 12.24 2.25 -11.16
C PRO A 2 11.32 2.30 -9.94
N CYS A 3 11.67 3.12 -8.94
CA CYS A 3 10.81 3.34 -7.79
C CYS A 3 9.58 4.14 -8.21
N ARG A 4 8.38 3.62 -7.91
CA ARG A 4 7.13 4.27 -8.35
C ARG A 4 6.78 5.52 -7.56
N PHE A 5 7.33 5.67 -6.34
CA PHE A 5 7.21 6.91 -5.57
C PHE A 5 7.87 8.11 -6.27
N ASP A 6 8.92 7.90 -7.07
CA ASP A 6 9.56 8.97 -7.86
C ASP A 6 8.63 9.52 -8.96
N PHE A 7 7.56 8.79 -9.30
CA PHE A 7 6.55 9.20 -10.26
C PHE A 7 5.29 9.75 -9.56
N GLY A 8 5.33 9.98 -8.24
CA GLY A 8 4.18 10.44 -7.46
C GLY A 8 3.11 9.38 -7.24
N GLU A 9 3.41 8.11 -7.50
CA GLU A 9 2.46 7.01 -7.29
C GLU A 9 2.64 6.37 -5.92
N VAL A 10 1.53 6.16 -5.21
CA VAL A 10 1.53 5.38 -3.96
C VAL A 10 1.64 3.89 -4.31
N CYS A 11 2.80 3.30 -4.04
CA CYS A 11 3.12 1.92 -4.40
C CYS A 11 3.14 1.00 -3.18
N LEU A 12 2.36 -0.08 -3.18
CA LEU A 12 2.28 -1.02 -2.05
C LEU A 12 3.48 -1.96 -1.92
N GLY A 13 4.46 -1.86 -2.83
CA GLY A 13 5.61 -2.75 -2.88
C GLY A 13 6.37 -2.91 -1.56
N PRO A 14 6.56 -1.85 -0.75
CA PRO A 14 7.20 -1.96 0.55
C PRO A 14 6.41 -2.79 1.57
N LEU A 15 5.07 -2.77 1.52
CA LEU A 15 4.21 -3.41 2.52
C LEU A 15 3.60 -4.74 2.03
N ALA A 16 3.67 -5.04 0.74
CA ALA A 16 3.09 -6.24 0.15
C ALA A 16 4.04 -7.45 0.23
N ARG A 17 3.47 -8.66 0.32
CA ARG A 17 4.25 -9.90 0.29
C ARG A 17 5.00 -10.05 -1.03
N ALA A 18 6.30 -10.32 -0.92
CA ALA A 18 7.20 -10.52 -2.06
C ALA A 18 6.92 -11.84 -2.82
N GLY A 19 7.68 -12.08 -3.89
CA GLY A 19 7.68 -13.33 -4.67
C GLY A 19 7.10 -13.25 -6.09
N CYS A 20 6.45 -12.14 -6.47
CA CYS A 20 6.03 -11.88 -7.85
C CYS A 20 7.12 -11.25 -8.74
N LYS A 21 8.37 -11.17 -8.25
CA LYS A 21 9.50 -10.50 -8.93
C LYS A 21 9.21 -9.06 -9.34
N ALA A 22 8.38 -8.36 -8.55
CA ALA A 22 7.96 -6.98 -8.80
C ALA A 22 7.46 -6.75 -10.24
N ILE A 23 6.59 -7.65 -10.71
CA ILE A 23 6.03 -7.62 -12.07
C ILE A 23 5.36 -6.26 -12.39
N CYS A 24 4.60 -5.67 -11.47
CA CYS A 24 3.91 -4.41 -11.74
C CYS A 24 4.91 -3.24 -12.00
N PRO A 25 5.90 -2.97 -11.11
CA PRO A 25 6.94 -1.97 -11.40
C PRO A 25 7.79 -2.29 -12.64
N SER A 26 8.00 -3.57 -12.97
CA SER A 26 8.71 -3.96 -14.20
C SER A 26 7.96 -3.54 -15.47
N PHE A 27 6.63 -3.49 -15.42
CA PHE A 27 5.76 -3.03 -16.50
C PHE A 27 5.33 -1.56 -16.34
N GLY A 28 6.00 -0.79 -15.45
CA GLY A 28 5.79 0.65 -15.34
C GLY A 28 4.56 1.08 -14.54
N THR A 29 3.99 0.19 -13.72
CA THR A 29 2.86 0.54 -12.84
C THR A 29 3.19 0.30 -11.35
N LYS A 30 2.41 0.90 -10.45
CA LYS A 30 2.53 0.69 -9.00
C LYS A 30 2.22 -0.75 -8.61
N CYS A 31 2.80 -1.20 -7.49
CA CYS A 31 2.40 -2.45 -6.88
C CYS A 31 1.02 -2.29 -6.24
N GLU A 32 0.11 -3.19 -6.56
CA GLU A 32 -1.28 -3.17 -6.09
C GLU A 32 -1.51 -4.05 -4.85
N GLY A 33 -0.48 -4.76 -4.37
CA GLY A 33 -0.59 -5.59 -3.17
C GLY A 33 -1.35 -6.91 -3.36
N CYS A 34 -1.54 -7.41 -4.59
CA CYS A 34 -2.34 -8.61 -4.89
C CYS A 34 -1.96 -9.90 -4.14
N ARG A 35 -0.76 -9.97 -3.54
CA ARG A 35 -0.29 -11.11 -2.75
C ARG A 35 -0.57 -10.98 -1.24
N GLY A 36 -1.27 -9.94 -0.83
CA GLY A 36 -1.50 -9.60 0.57
C GLY A 36 -0.38 -8.74 1.15
N MET A 37 -0.65 -8.18 2.33
CA MET A 37 0.33 -7.43 3.12
C MET A 37 1.21 -8.38 3.92
N VAL A 38 2.42 -7.95 4.25
CA VAL A 38 3.25 -8.67 5.22
C VAL A 38 2.60 -8.61 6.59
N ASP A 39 2.70 -9.69 7.37
CA ASP A 39 1.98 -9.81 8.64
C ASP A 39 2.50 -8.80 9.68
N GLU A 40 3.83 -8.61 9.70
CA GLU A 40 4.50 -7.65 10.56
C GLU A 40 5.35 -6.73 9.70
N PRO A 41 4.75 -5.66 9.13
CA PRO A 41 5.52 -4.73 8.33
C PRO A 41 6.60 -4.12 9.20
N ALA A 42 7.85 -4.16 8.71
CA ALA A 42 8.99 -3.51 9.33
C ALA A 42 8.76 -1.99 9.24
N THR A 43 7.88 -1.47 10.08
CA THR A 43 7.36 -0.11 10.09
C THR A 43 8.50 0.90 10.14
N GLN A 44 9.60 0.57 10.83
CA GLN A 44 10.80 1.40 10.87
C GLN A 44 11.58 1.42 9.54
N ALA A 45 11.70 0.28 8.85
CA ALA A 45 12.43 0.20 7.57
C ALA A 45 11.68 0.93 6.44
N HIS A 46 10.36 0.94 6.50
CA HIS A 46 9.53 1.63 5.51
C HIS A 46 9.33 3.11 5.84
N ARG A 47 9.35 3.50 7.12
CA ARG A 47 9.16 4.89 7.56
C ARG A 47 10.10 5.88 6.86
N GLY A 48 11.39 5.56 6.72
CA GLY A 48 12.34 6.46 6.06
C GLY A 48 12.02 6.70 4.56
N VAL A 49 11.48 5.69 3.88
CA VAL A 49 11.01 5.84 2.49
C VAL A 49 9.72 6.65 2.46
N LEU A 50 8.78 6.36 3.35
CA LEU A 50 7.49 7.06 3.37
C LEU A 50 7.64 8.54 3.74
N GLU A 51 8.46 8.85 4.75
CA GLU A 51 8.80 10.22 5.14
C GLU A 51 9.46 11.00 3.99
N LYS A 52 10.35 10.36 3.22
CA LYS A 52 10.98 10.97 2.04
C LYS A 52 9.94 11.46 1.00
N TYR A 53 8.82 10.73 0.85
CA TYR A 53 7.77 11.08 -0.10
C TYR A 53 6.53 11.71 0.57
N GLY A 54 6.61 12.06 1.85
CA GLY A 54 5.51 12.67 2.61
C GLY A 54 4.29 11.76 2.77
N LEU A 55 4.48 10.45 2.77
CA LEU A 55 3.42 9.45 2.92
C LEU A 55 3.42 8.85 4.33
N SER A 56 2.25 8.45 4.80
CA SER A 56 2.05 7.62 5.99
C SER A 56 1.70 6.19 5.61
N VAL A 57 1.80 5.26 6.58
CA VAL A 57 1.33 3.89 6.40
C VAL A 57 -0.17 3.88 6.09
N ASP A 58 -0.95 4.76 6.72
CA ASP A 58 -2.38 4.90 6.46
C ASP A 58 -2.66 5.30 5.00
N ASP A 59 -1.83 6.16 4.41
CA ASP A 59 -1.97 6.56 3.00
C ASP A 59 -1.77 5.38 2.05
N MET A 60 -0.81 4.51 2.35
CA MET A 60 -0.62 3.27 1.60
C MET A 60 -1.79 2.32 1.82
N MET A 61 -2.23 2.18 3.07
CA MET A 61 -3.33 1.29 3.43
C MET A 61 -4.63 1.70 2.71
N ARG A 62 -4.87 2.99 2.47
CA ARG A 62 -5.99 3.48 1.64
C ARG A 62 -5.95 3.00 0.18
N GLU A 63 -4.77 2.70 -0.37
CA GLU A 63 -4.62 2.17 -1.73
C GLU A 63 -4.89 0.67 -1.81
N TYR A 64 -4.79 -0.05 -0.69
CA TYR A 64 -5.05 -1.48 -0.61
C TYR A 64 -6.57 -1.83 -0.61
N ARG A 65 -7.39 -1.04 -1.29
CA ARG A 65 -8.85 -1.26 -1.39
C ARG A 65 -9.22 -2.36 -2.37
N LEU A 66 -8.45 -2.54 -3.44
CA LEU A 66 -8.79 -3.48 -4.51
C LEU A 66 -8.72 -4.94 -4.05
N PHE A 67 -7.68 -5.28 -3.27
CA PHE A 67 -7.46 -6.63 -2.76
C PHE A 67 -7.74 -6.77 -1.26
N GLY A 68 -7.71 -5.66 -0.51
CA GLY A 68 -8.02 -5.64 0.92
C GLY A 68 -9.46 -5.26 1.28
N GLY A 69 -10.31 -4.92 0.31
CA GLY A 69 -11.65 -4.35 0.57
C GLY A 69 -12.59 -5.20 1.45
N TRP A 70 -12.36 -6.51 1.56
CA TRP A 70 -13.12 -7.41 2.44
C TRP A 70 -12.44 -7.67 3.80
N PHE A 71 -11.15 -7.35 3.92
CA PHE A 71 -10.34 -7.50 5.14
C PHE A 71 -10.37 -6.25 6.04
N TRP A 72 -10.99 -5.17 5.57
CA TRP A 72 -11.16 -3.89 6.28
C TRP A 72 -12.52 -3.83 7.01
N GLY A 73 -12.82 -4.84 7.84
CA GLY A 73 -14.09 -4.96 8.58
C GLY A 73 -13.92 -5.46 10.02
N GLY A 74 -12.81 -5.09 10.67
CA GLY A 74 -12.22 -5.78 11.84
C GLY A 74 -11.05 -6.59 11.31
N ASP A 75 -9.79 -6.48 11.78
CA ASP A 75 -9.35 -6.71 13.16
C ASP A 75 -8.00 -6.03 13.46
N LEU A 76 -7.52 -5.11 12.61
CA LEU A 76 -6.18 -4.48 12.73
C LEU A 76 -6.16 -3.03 13.27
N GLY A 77 -7.23 -2.56 13.90
CA GLY A 77 -7.18 -1.35 14.74
C GLY A 77 -6.84 -0.03 14.03
N VAL A 78 -7.01 0.06 12.70
CA VAL A 78 -6.93 1.34 11.98
C VAL A 78 -8.32 1.97 12.00
N PRO A 79 -8.52 3.16 12.58
CA PRO A 79 -9.84 3.77 12.71
C PRO A 79 -10.47 3.95 11.33
N ASP A 80 -11.78 3.68 11.28
CA ASP A 80 -12.62 3.74 10.08
C ASP A 80 -12.23 4.91 9.18
N LEU A 81 -11.88 4.61 7.93
CA LEU A 81 -11.98 5.62 6.89
C LEU A 81 -13.46 6.04 6.88
N PRO A 82 -13.78 7.35 6.93
CA PRO A 82 -15.16 7.78 6.81
C PRO A 82 -15.73 7.07 5.59
N GLU A 83 -16.85 6.37 5.80
CA GLU A 83 -17.63 5.72 4.76
C GLU A 83 -17.53 6.60 3.54
N ARG A 84 -17.03 6.03 2.44
CA ARG A 84 -16.85 6.71 1.16
C ARG A 84 -17.89 7.82 1.05
N ALA A 85 -17.41 9.02 0.74
CA ALA A 85 -18.12 9.85 -0.22
C ALA A 85 -18.47 8.95 -1.41
N THR A 86 -19.61 8.26 -1.31
CA THR A 86 -20.35 7.70 -2.42
C THR A 86 -20.80 8.94 -3.17
N SER A 87 -19.93 9.41 -4.06
CA SER A 87 -20.37 10.30 -5.10
C SER A 87 -21.37 9.49 -5.93
N LYS A 88 -22.64 9.79 -5.65
CA LYS A 88 -23.91 9.23 -6.12
C LYS A 88 -24.51 8.15 -5.25
#